data_AF-A0A3L6F5G2-F1
#
_entry.id   AF-A0A3L6F5G2-F1
#
_cell.length_a   1.000
_cell.length_b   1.000
_cell.length_c   1.000
_cell.angle_alpha   90.00
_cell.angle_beta   90.00
_cell.angle_gamma   90.00
#
_symmetry.space_group_name_H-M   'P 1'
#
loop_
_entity.id
_entity.type
_entity.pdbx_description
1 polymer ?
#
loop_
_entity_poly.entity_id
_entity_poly.type
_entity_poly.pdbx_seq_one_letter_code
_entity_poly.pdbx_strand_id
1 'polypeptide(L)'
;MANWWVLPSAVLPAQWRQAPCNHARCWEIREHLLGWVIFQRLIAHLYTYLILYNHMLPLFCCQVKVQTWINKKDKDEFVGVGARFGPKIESKEKHANWTNLLLADPSDCCTPPREKVAGDILLVERGNCKFTTKAKVAESAGASAIIIINDKHELYKMVCETNETNLDIGIHAVLLPKDAGSSLQRSLSSGEVLVELYSPDRPLVDTAEVFLWLMAVGTILCASYWSAWSAREADIEQEKLLKDGREVAPNFEPGGSSGMVDINMVSAILFVVIASCFLITLYKLMSHWFVELLVVIFCIGGVEGLQTCLVASLSMSRRFKPAAESYVKVPFFGAVSYLTLAVCPFCILFAVLWGVYRRLPYAWIGQDILGITLIVTVIQIVRIPNLKVGSAFLGCAFLYDIFWVFISKMLFHESVMIVVARGDKTDEDGVPMLLKIPRMFDPWGGYSIIGFGDILLPGLLVAFALRYDWAAKKTLQSGYFLWSMVAYGSGLLITYVALNLMDGHGQPALLYIVPFTIGISQDPLIVILVVQ
;
A
#
# COMPACT_ATOMS: atom_id res chain seq x y z
N MET A 1 -4.31 -39.30 -5.89
CA MET A 1 -3.03 -39.79 -6.43
C MET A 1 -3.31 -40.43 -7.79
N ALA A 2 -2.49 -40.10 -8.80
CA ALA A 2 -2.45 -40.64 -10.17
C ALA A 2 -3.71 -40.45 -11.05
N ASN A 3 -3.81 -39.31 -11.75
CA ASN A 3 -4.36 -39.17 -13.13
C ASN A 3 -4.45 -37.70 -13.60
N TRP A 4 -3.40 -36.89 -13.37
CA TRP A 4 -3.30 -35.51 -13.89
C TRP A 4 -2.02 -35.30 -14.73
N TRP A 5 -1.44 -36.38 -15.25
CA TRP A 5 -0.18 -36.40 -16.00
C TRP A 5 -0.36 -36.46 -17.53
N VAL A 6 -1.43 -35.86 -18.07
CA VAL A 6 -1.61 -35.76 -19.53
C VAL A 6 -1.88 -34.30 -19.91
N LEU A 7 -0.84 -33.63 -20.39
CA LEU A 7 -0.98 -32.39 -21.17
C LEU A 7 -1.81 -32.69 -22.43
N PRO A 8 -2.85 -31.89 -22.77
CA PRO A 8 -3.40 -31.93 -24.11
C PRO A 8 -2.33 -31.44 -25.09
N SER A 9 -1.93 -32.29 -26.01
CA SER A 9 -0.86 -32.09 -27.00
C SER A 9 -1.21 -31.06 -28.10
N ALA A 10 -2.13 -30.13 -27.84
CA ALA A 10 -2.82 -29.36 -28.87
C ALA A 10 -2.50 -27.85 -28.90
N VAL A 11 -1.52 -27.36 -28.12
CA VAL A 11 -1.15 -25.93 -28.08
C VAL A 11 0.30 -25.70 -28.54
N LEU A 12 0.73 -26.43 -29.58
CA LEU A 12 2.00 -26.15 -30.27
C LEU A 12 1.74 -25.99 -31.77
N PRO A 13 2.11 -24.85 -32.38
CA PRO A 13 2.03 -24.68 -33.84
C PRO A 13 2.86 -25.76 -34.54
N ALA A 14 2.33 -26.30 -35.64
CA ALA A 14 2.95 -27.39 -36.41
C ALA A 14 4.38 -27.10 -36.90
N GLN A 15 4.82 -25.84 -36.91
CA GLN A 15 6.17 -25.40 -37.30
C GLN A 15 7.30 -25.83 -36.34
N TRP A 16 7.00 -26.32 -35.14
CA TRP A 16 8.03 -26.67 -34.14
C TRP A 16 8.41 -28.16 -34.08
N ARG A 17 7.89 -29.01 -34.98
CA ARG A 17 8.21 -30.44 -35.01
C ARG A 17 9.56 -30.80 -35.65
N GLN A 18 10.31 -29.83 -36.19
CA GLN A 18 11.48 -30.12 -37.04
C GLN A 18 12.75 -29.27 -36.75
N ALA A 19 12.85 -28.55 -35.64
CA ALA A 19 14.09 -27.85 -35.29
C ALA A 19 15.04 -28.77 -34.48
N PRO A 20 16.27 -29.07 -34.96
CA PRO A 20 17.23 -29.86 -34.20
C PRO A 20 17.82 -29.00 -33.06
N CYS A 21 17.52 -29.35 -31.82
CA CYS A 21 17.99 -28.62 -30.64
C CYS A 21 18.91 -29.52 -29.77
N ASN A 22 20.08 -29.01 -29.38
CA ASN A 22 21.06 -29.77 -28.58
C ASN A 22 20.50 -30.15 -27.19
N HIS A 23 20.65 -31.43 -26.84
CA HIS A 23 19.96 -32.11 -25.73
C HIS A 23 20.20 -31.51 -24.32
N ALA A 24 21.30 -30.78 -24.10
CA ALA A 24 21.65 -30.15 -22.83
C ALA A 24 20.88 -28.83 -22.56
N ARG A 25 20.72 -27.96 -23.58
CA ARG A 25 19.97 -26.69 -23.43
C ARG A 25 18.48 -26.91 -23.21
N CYS A 26 17.90 -27.92 -23.87
CA CYS A 26 16.52 -28.31 -23.60
C CYS A 26 16.30 -28.82 -22.17
N TRP A 27 17.32 -29.39 -21.53
CA TRP A 27 17.22 -29.91 -20.17
C TRP A 27 17.22 -28.77 -19.14
N GLU A 28 18.11 -27.79 -19.32
CA GLU A 28 18.22 -26.59 -18.46
C GLU A 28 16.98 -25.67 -18.56
N ILE A 29 16.45 -25.49 -19.77
CA ILE A 29 15.16 -24.82 -20.04
C ILE A 29 14.01 -25.53 -19.32
N ARG A 30 13.99 -26.87 -19.38
CA ARG A 30 12.92 -27.68 -18.79
C ARG A 30 12.97 -27.66 -17.28
N GLU A 31 14.15 -27.65 -16.66
CA GLU A 31 14.30 -27.51 -15.20
C GLU A 31 13.91 -26.11 -14.70
N HIS A 32 14.28 -25.05 -15.41
CA HIS A 32 13.85 -23.68 -15.07
C HIS A 32 12.34 -23.49 -15.21
N LEU A 33 11.73 -24.01 -16.28
CA LEU A 33 10.27 -24.03 -16.45
C LEU A 33 9.58 -24.90 -15.39
N LEU A 34 10.15 -26.06 -15.04
CA LEU A 34 9.62 -26.90 -13.96
C LEU A 34 9.70 -26.16 -12.62
N GLY A 35 10.84 -25.57 -12.28
CA GLY A 35 11.05 -24.82 -11.06
C GLY A 35 10.08 -23.64 -10.94
N TRP A 36 9.81 -22.92 -12.04
CA TRP A 36 8.85 -21.83 -12.08
C TRP A 36 7.39 -22.28 -12.03
N VAL A 37 7.02 -23.37 -12.72
CA VAL A 37 5.67 -23.94 -12.61
C VAL A 37 5.43 -24.52 -11.22
N ILE A 38 6.46 -25.10 -10.59
CA ILE A 38 6.43 -25.56 -9.20
C ILE A 38 6.32 -24.35 -8.26
N PHE A 39 7.06 -23.27 -8.50
CA PHE A 39 6.96 -22.02 -7.74
C PHE A 39 5.58 -21.37 -7.86
N GLN A 40 5.02 -21.26 -9.07
CA GLN A 40 3.65 -20.78 -9.29
C GLN A 40 2.59 -21.70 -8.67
N ARG A 41 2.77 -23.02 -8.69
CA ARG A 41 1.86 -23.97 -8.01
C ARG A 41 2.00 -23.91 -6.50
N LEU A 42 3.22 -23.72 -5.98
CA LEU A 42 3.47 -23.48 -4.56
C LEU A 42 2.84 -22.15 -4.12
N ILE A 43 2.98 -21.09 -4.91
CA ILE A 43 2.30 -19.81 -4.69
C ILE A 43 0.78 -19.99 -4.74
N ALA A 44 0.24 -20.70 -5.73
CA ALA A 44 -1.20 -20.95 -5.81
C ALA A 44 -1.71 -21.81 -4.64
N HIS A 45 -0.92 -22.77 -4.16
CA HIS A 45 -1.23 -23.53 -2.95
C HIS A 45 -1.11 -22.68 -1.68
N LEU A 46 -0.08 -21.82 -1.58
CA LEU A 46 0.08 -20.86 -0.49
C LEU A 46 -1.08 -19.84 -0.50
N TYR A 47 -1.50 -19.40 -1.68
CA TYR A 47 -2.61 -18.49 -1.95
C TYR A 47 -3.93 -19.12 -1.52
N THR A 48 -4.19 -20.37 -1.92
CA THR A 48 -5.37 -21.12 -1.49
C THR A 48 -5.34 -21.39 0.01
N TYR A 49 -4.17 -21.70 0.58
CA TYR A 49 -4.01 -21.94 2.01
C TYR A 49 -4.17 -20.66 2.84
N LEU A 50 -3.59 -19.54 2.41
CA LEU A 50 -3.71 -18.23 3.08
C LEU A 50 -5.13 -17.67 2.98
N ILE A 51 -5.80 -17.82 1.83
CA ILE A 51 -7.20 -17.45 1.65
C ILE A 51 -8.10 -18.34 2.52
N LEU A 52 -7.91 -19.67 2.51
CA LEU A 52 -8.70 -20.58 3.34
C LEU A 52 -8.42 -20.41 4.85
N TYR A 53 -7.18 -20.10 5.23
CA TYR A 53 -6.80 -19.82 6.62
C TYR A 53 -7.41 -18.49 7.09
N ASN A 54 -7.45 -17.45 6.24
CA ASN A 54 -8.19 -16.21 6.52
C ASN A 54 -9.71 -16.38 6.46
N HIS A 55 -10.23 -17.34 5.67
CA HIS A 55 -11.65 -17.69 5.70
C HIS A 55 -12.09 -18.31 7.04
N MET A 56 -11.13 -18.78 7.86
CA MET A 56 -11.36 -19.36 9.19
C MET A 56 -11.09 -18.43 10.38
N LEU A 57 -10.66 -17.17 10.16
CA LEU A 57 -10.56 -16.17 11.24
C LEU A 57 -11.42 -14.93 10.90
N PRO A 58 -12.50 -14.69 11.65
CA PRO A 58 -13.84 -14.76 11.06
C PRO A 58 -14.51 -13.39 10.96
N LEU A 59 -15.58 -13.34 10.16
CA LEU A 59 -16.89 -12.68 10.42
C LEU A 59 -16.88 -11.36 11.21
N PHE A 60 -17.39 -10.30 10.54
CA PHE A 60 -18.08 -9.14 11.11
C PHE A 60 -17.53 -8.62 12.44
N CYS A 61 -16.55 -7.71 12.39
CA CYS A 61 -16.42 -6.70 13.45
C CYS A 61 -16.96 -5.40 12.88
N CYS A 62 -18.22 -5.10 13.16
CA CYS A 62 -18.83 -3.84 12.74
C CYS A 62 -18.19 -2.71 13.56
N GLN A 63 -17.44 -1.84 12.89
CA GLN A 63 -17.10 -0.55 13.47
C GLN A 63 -18.39 0.21 13.76
N VAL A 64 -18.38 1.03 14.80
CA VAL A 64 -19.57 1.77 15.26
C VAL A 64 -19.21 3.23 15.35
N LYS A 65 -20.02 4.09 14.72
CA LYS A 65 -19.97 5.52 14.96
C LYS A 65 -20.78 5.83 16.22
N VAL A 66 -20.14 6.54 17.13
CA VAL A 66 -20.74 7.06 18.36
C VAL A 66 -20.78 8.57 18.20
N GLN A 67 -21.92 9.08 17.74
CA GLN A 67 -22.15 10.52 17.65
C GLN A 67 -22.73 11.02 18.96
N THR A 68 -22.18 12.11 19.48
CA THR A 68 -22.59 12.68 20.75
C THR A 68 -22.97 14.14 20.60
N TRP A 69 -24.06 14.53 21.24
CA TRP A 69 -24.60 15.88 21.22
C TRP A 69 -24.63 16.44 22.65
N ILE A 70 -23.84 17.48 22.90
CA ILE A 70 -23.81 18.18 24.18
C ILE A 70 -24.83 19.32 24.13
N ASN A 71 -25.80 19.32 25.04
CA ASN A 71 -26.84 20.34 25.11
C ASN A 71 -27.56 20.61 23.76
N LYS A 72 -27.65 19.59 22.89
CA LYS A 72 -28.21 19.67 21.53
C LYS A 72 -27.54 20.70 20.60
N LYS A 73 -26.29 21.07 20.85
CA LYS A 73 -25.56 22.06 20.04
C LYS A 73 -24.21 21.55 19.53
N ASP A 74 -23.37 21.05 20.43
CA ASP A 74 -22.02 20.64 20.07
C ASP A 74 -22.02 19.16 19.69
N LYS A 75 -21.52 18.87 18.49
CA LYS A 75 -21.49 17.53 17.89
C LYS A 75 -20.05 17.01 17.89
N ASP A 76 -19.81 15.96 18.65
CA ASP A 76 -18.58 15.18 18.58
C ASP A 76 -18.88 13.80 17.98
N GLU A 77 -17.89 13.21 17.29
CA GLU A 77 -18.00 11.88 16.70
C GLU A 77 -16.80 11.03 17.12
N PHE A 78 -17.08 9.83 17.62
CA PHE A 78 -16.08 8.85 18.00
C PHE A 78 -16.29 7.54 17.23
N VAL A 79 -15.21 6.79 17.04
CA VAL A 79 -15.24 5.46 16.41
C VAL A 79 -14.97 4.40 17.46
N GLY A 80 -15.89 3.45 17.60
CA GLY A 80 -15.79 2.29 18.47
C GLY A 80 -15.89 0.97 17.71
N VAL A 81 -15.82 -0.13 18.46
CA VAL A 81 -16.00 -1.50 17.94
C VAL A 81 -17.20 -2.15 18.63
N GLY A 82 -18.13 -2.66 17.84
CA GLY A 82 -19.28 -3.42 18.35
C GLY A 82 -18.86 -4.79 18.91
N ALA A 83 -19.60 -5.27 19.91
CA ALA A 83 -19.43 -6.62 20.43
C ALA A 83 -19.90 -7.68 19.44
N ARG A 84 -19.38 -8.91 19.60
CA ARG A 84 -19.89 -10.10 18.89
C ARG A 84 -21.14 -10.73 19.53
N PHE A 85 -21.57 -10.18 20.65
CA PHE A 85 -22.80 -10.55 21.37
C PHE A 85 -23.75 -9.36 21.37
N GLY A 86 -25.03 -9.60 21.63
CA GLY A 86 -26.05 -8.57 21.52
C GLY A 86 -26.64 -8.44 20.11
N PRO A 87 -27.71 -7.64 19.95
CA PRO A 87 -28.23 -7.27 18.64
C PRO A 87 -27.20 -6.49 17.81
N LYS A 88 -27.25 -6.69 16.49
CA LYS A 88 -26.45 -5.91 15.54
C LYS A 88 -26.90 -4.45 15.56
N ILE A 89 -25.94 -3.54 15.47
CA ILE A 89 -26.22 -2.10 15.41
C ILE A 89 -26.73 -1.74 14.02
N GLU A 90 -27.73 -0.87 13.97
CA GLU A 90 -28.36 -0.41 12.72
C GLU A 90 -27.36 0.27 11.79
N SER A 91 -27.47 0.01 10.48
CA SER A 91 -26.52 0.56 9.50
C SER A 91 -26.87 1.95 8.98
N LYS A 92 -28.11 2.42 9.20
CA LYS A 92 -28.58 3.71 8.70
C LYS A 92 -28.77 4.71 9.84
N GLU A 93 -28.07 5.83 9.75
CA GLU A 93 -28.17 6.99 10.66
C GLU A 93 -29.64 7.40 10.90
N LYS A 94 -30.46 7.43 9.85
CA LYS A 94 -31.89 7.83 9.94
C LYS A 94 -32.79 6.97 10.85
N HIS A 95 -32.33 5.79 11.27
CA HIS A 95 -33.09 4.90 12.15
C HIS A 95 -32.46 4.80 13.55
N ALA A 96 -31.37 5.51 13.82
CA ALA A 96 -30.76 5.52 15.13
C ALA A 96 -31.46 6.56 16.02
N ASN A 97 -31.84 6.13 17.23
CA ASN A 97 -32.56 6.97 18.19
C ASN A 97 -31.58 7.73 19.08
N TRP A 98 -31.87 9.00 19.33
CA TRP A 98 -31.14 9.79 20.33
C TRP A 98 -31.49 9.30 21.72
N THR A 99 -30.47 8.85 22.44
CA THR A 99 -30.63 8.28 23.77
C THR A 99 -29.70 8.98 24.74
N ASN A 100 -30.15 9.23 25.97
CA ASN A 100 -29.32 9.87 26.98
C ASN A 100 -28.18 8.94 27.40
N LEU A 101 -27.01 9.54 27.64
CA LEU A 101 -25.84 8.84 28.16
C LEU A 101 -25.72 9.06 29.66
N LEU A 102 -25.55 7.98 30.41
CA LEU A 102 -25.39 7.99 31.86
C LEU A 102 -24.07 7.31 32.24
N LEU A 103 -23.31 7.92 33.14
CA LEU A 103 -22.13 7.27 33.72
C LEU A 103 -22.57 6.26 34.79
N ALA A 104 -22.07 5.02 34.71
CA ALA A 104 -22.39 4.01 35.70
C ALA A 104 -21.77 4.31 37.08
N ASP A 105 -22.51 4.03 38.16
CA ASP A 105 -22.00 3.95 39.54
C ASP A 105 -22.41 2.60 40.15
N PRO A 106 -21.47 1.65 40.37
CA PRO A 106 -20.02 1.77 40.19
C PRO A 106 -19.60 1.81 38.70
N SER A 107 -18.49 2.49 38.41
CA SER A 107 -18.03 2.76 37.03
C SER A 107 -17.74 1.50 36.21
N ASP A 108 -17.42 0.39 36.85
CA ASP A 108 -17.15 -0.87 36.18
C ASP A 108 -18.42 -1.66 35.81
N CYS A 109 -19.60 -1.32 36.34
CA CYS A 109 -20.84 -2.05 36.11
C CYS A 109 -20.72 -3.58 36.32
N CYS A 110 -19.86 -4.01 37.25
CA CYS A 110 -19.75 -5.42 37.63
C CYS A 110 -20.84 -5.84 38.63
N THR A 111 -21.46 -4.84 39.27
CA THR A 111 -22.65 -4.96 40.12
C THR A 111 -23.72 -3.99 39.61
N PRO A 112 -25.00 -4.21 39.96
CA PRO A 112 -26.09 -3.33 39.53
C PRO A 112 -25.81 -1.84 39.83
N PRO A 113 -26.06 -0.93 38.87
CA PRO A 113 -25.92 0.50 39.08
C PRO A 113 -26.81 0.99 40.23
N ARG A 114 -26.35 1.99 40.98
CA ARG A 114 -27.12 2.60 42.07
C ARG A 114 -28.33 3.39 41.59
N GLU A 115 -28.19 4.04 40.44
CA GLU A 115 -29.25 4.81 39.81
C GLU A 115 -30.08 3.94 38.87
N LYS A 116 -31.38 4.24 38.76
CA LYS A 116 -32.25 3.54 37.81
C LYS A 116 -31.93 4.00 36.40
N VAL A 117 -31.65 3.03 35.52
CA VAL A 117 -31.37 3.28 34.11
C VAL A 117 -32.68 3.07 33.35
N ALA A 118 -33.27 4.16 32.84
CA ALA A 118 -34.61 4.14 32.26
C ALA A 118 -34.56 4.10 30.73
N GLY A 119 -33.84 3.12 30.16
CA GLY A 119 -33.59 3.04 28.72
C GLY A 119 -32.42 3.92 28.26
N ASP A 120 -31.67 4.53 29.18
CA ASP A 120 -30.46 5.29 28.86
C ASP A 120 -29.30 4.36 28.45
N ILE A 121 -28.30 4.93 27.78
CA ILE A 121 -27.05 4.24 27.43
C ILE A 121 -26.10 4.36 28.62
N LEU A 122 -25.56 3.24 29.10
CA LEU A 122 -24.59 3.24 30.19
C LEU A 122 -23.16 3.36 29.65
N LEU A 123 -22.43 4.36 30.15
CA LEU A 123 -20.99 4.49 29.99
C LEU A 123 -20.27 3.80 31.15
N VAL A 124 -19.41 2.84 30.85
CA VAL A 124 -18.72 2.01 31.85
C VAL A 124 -17.23 1.92 31.57
N GLU A 125 -16.43 1.70 32.61
CA GLU A 125 -14.99 1.49 32.50
C GLU A 125 -14.65 0.00 32.39
N ARG A 126 -13.62 -0.32 31.60
CA ARG A 126 -13.06 -1.66 31.55
C ARG A 126 -12.37 -2.00 32.87
N GLY A 127 -12.58 -3.23 33.36
CA GLY A 127 -11.90 -3.78 34.54
C GLY A 127 -12.83 -4.66 35.38
N ASN A 128 -12.26 -5.37 36.35
CA ASN A 128 -12.92 -6.16 37.42
C ASN A 128 -13.80 -7.36 37.01
N CYS A 129 -14.46 -7.33 35.85
CA CYS A 129 -15.29 -8.42 35.35
C CYS A 129 -15.31 -8.47 33.81
N LYS A 130 -15.91 -9.53 33.25
CA LYS A 130 -15.97 -9.78 31.81
C LYS A 130 -16.92 -8.81 31.08
N PHE A 131 -16.72 -8.61 29.78
CA PHE A 131 -17.61 -7.76 28.96
C PHE A 131 -19.06 -8.26 28.94
N THR A 132 -19.25 -9.57 28.85
CA THR A 132 -20.58 -10.20 28.86
C THR A 132 -21.28 -10.02 30.21
N THR A 133 -20.53 -10.05 31.32
CA THR A 133 -21.06 -9.73 32.65
C THR A 133 -21.53 -8.29 32.74
N LYS A 134 -20.71 -7.32 32.30
CA LYS A 134 -21.08 -5.89 32.28
C LYS A 134 -22.36 -5.64 31.47
N ALA A 135 -22.44 -6.26 30.28
CA ALA A 135 -23.61 -6.12 29.42
C ALA A 135 -24.88 -6.71 30.04
N LYS A 136 -24.81 -7.89 30.69
CA LYS A 136 -25.95 -8.48 31.40
C LYS A 136 -26.41 -7.64 32.60
N VAL A 137 -25.46 -7.08 33.37
CA VAL A 137 -25.78 -6.20 34.50
C VAL A 137 -26.47 -4.93 33.99
N ALA A 138 -25.92 -4.30 32.94
CA ALA A 138 -26.52 -3.13 32.30
C ALA A 138 -27.94 -3.40 31.76
N GLU A 139 -28.12 -4.52 31.07
CA GLU A 139 -29.44 -4.95 30.57
C GLU A 139 -30.43 -5.17 31.71
N SER A 140 -30.02 -5.87 32.76
CA SER A 140 -30.87 -6.11 33.94
C SER A 140 -31.24 -4.82 34.68
N ALA A 141 -30.42 -3.76 34.53
CA ALA A 141 -30.68 -2.44 35.08
C ALA A 141 -31.63 -1.58 34.23
N GLY A 142 -32.02 -2.06 33.04
CA GLY A 142 -32.92 -1.37 32.11
C GLY A 142 -32.22 -0.47 31.08
N ALA A 143 -30.91 -0.64 30.87
CA ALA A 143 -30.18 0.10 29.83
C ALA A 143 -30.61 -0.32 28.41
N SER A 144 -30.56 0.62 27.45
CA SER A 144 -30.79 0.31 26.03
C SER A 144 -29.52 -0.13 25.30
N ALA A 145 -28.35 0.37 25.74
CA ALA A 145 -27.05 -0.01 25.24
C ALA A 145 -25.97 0.22 26.30
N ILE A 146 -24.78 -0.35 26.08
CA ILE A 146 -23.60 -0.17 26.94
C ILE A 146 -22.40 0.27 26.10
N ILE A 147 -21.73 1.33 26.53
CA ILE A 147 -20.47 1.83 25.97
C ILE A 147 -19.37 1.57 26.99
N ILE A 148 -18.39 0.77 26.61
CA ILE A 148 -17.27 0.37 27.46
C ILE A 148 -16.04 1.19 27.06
N ILE A 149 -15.48 1.93 28.01
CA ILE A 149 -14.23 2.68 27.86
C ILE A 149 -13.07 1.71 28.10
N ASN A 150 -12.19 1.61 27.12
CA ASN A 150 -11.00 0.78 27.21
C ASN A 150 -9.91 1.40 28.12
N ASP A 151 -9.06 0.54 28.68
CA ASP A 151 -7.88 0.94 29.47
C ASP A 151 -6.66 1.28 28.61
N LYS A 152 -6.70 0.94 27.31
CA LYS A 152 -5.68 1.19 26.29
C LYS A 152 -6.24 2.01 25.11
N HIS A 153 -5.35 2.59 24.32
CA HIS A 153 -5.69 3.27 23.05
C HIS A 153 -6.17 2.27 21.98
N GLU A 154 -5.60 1.07 21.95
CA GLU A 154 -5.93 0.03 20.98
C GLU A 154 -7.29 -0.62 21.27
N LEU A 155 -8.17 -0.62 20.28
CA LEU A 155 -9.43 -1.36 20.32
C LEU A 155 -9.20 -2.83 19.94
N TYR A 156 -9.61 -3.76 20.79
CA TYR A 156 -9.63 -5.19 20.47
C TYR A 156 -11.07 -5.69 20.34
N LYS A 157 -11.22 -6.83 19.67
CA LYS A 157 -12.53 -7.45 19.46
C LYS A 157 -13.07 -7.95 20.80
N MET A 158 -14.28 -7.55 21.18
CA MET A 158 -14.99 -8.14 22.32
C MET A 158 -15.57 -9.49 21.88
N VAL A 159 -14.90 -10.58 22.29
CA VAL A 159 -15.28 -11.96 21.95
C VAL A 159 -15.74 -12.69 23.21
N CYS A 160 -16.68 -13.61 23.04
CA CYS A 160 -17.11 -14.54 24.08
C CYS A 160 -16.03 -15.62 24.32
N GLU A 161 -15.90 -16.10 25.54
CA GLU A 161 -15.03 -17.26 25.80
C GLU A 161 -15.65 -18.56 25.26
N THR A 162 -14.82 -19.53 24.90
CA THR A 162 -15.22 -20.82 24.30
C THR A 162 -16.18 -21.66 25.14
N ASN A 163 -16.31 -21.36 26.43
CA ASN A 163 -17.19 -22.08 27.36
C ASN A 163 -18.50 -21.33 27.68
N GLU A 164 -18.78 -20.17 27.08
CA GLU A 164 -20.02 -19.42 27.31
C GLU A 164 -21.11 -19.85 26.31
N THR A 165 -22.07 -20.66 26.78
CA THR A 165 -23.16 -21.22 25.95
C THR A 165 -24.46 -20.42 26.01
N ASN A 166 -24.64 -19.51 26.98
CA ASN A 166 -25.86 -18.70 27.16
C ASN A 166 -25.55 -17.20 27.03
N LEU A 167 -25.64 -16.71 25.80
CA LEU A 167 -25.48 -15.30 25.41
C LEU A 167 -26.82 -14.71 24.97
N ASP A 168 -27.82 -14.75 25.85
CA ASP A 168 -29.02 -13.94 25.68
C ASP A 168 -28.72 -12.56 26.28
N ILE A 169 -28.19 -11.68 25.43
CA ILE A 169 -27.96 -10.26 25.72
C ILE A 169 -28.75 -9.50 24.66
N GLY A 170 -29.73 -8.71 25.08
CA GLY A 170 -30.65 -7.98 24.22
C GLY A 170 -30.26 -6.54 23.94
N ILE A 171 -29.13 -6.06 24.47
CA ILE A 171 -28.65 -4.67 24.33
C ILE A 171 -27.40 -4.56 23.46
N HIS A 172 -27.24 -3.43 22.77
CA HIS A 172 -26.01 -3.16 21.99
C HIS A 172 -24.83 -2.91 22.93
N ALA A 173 -23.65 -3.42 22.57
CA ALA A 173 -22.41 -3.19 23.32
C ALA A 173 -21.31 -2.65 22.39
N VAL A 174 -20.70 -1.54 22.77
CA VAL A 174 -19.66 -0.82 22.00
C VAL A 174 -18.44 -0.58 22.87
N LEU A 175 -17.24 -0.84 22.35
CA LEU A 175 -15.97 -0.50 22.99
C LEU A 175 -15.41 0.79 22.37
N LEU A 176 -15.07 1.77 23.21
CA LEU A 176 -14.39 2.99 22.82
C LEU A 176 -12.93 3.00 23.30
N PRO A 177 -12.01 3.61 22.53
CA PRO A 177 -10.63 3.78 22.96
C PRO A 177 -10.56 4.75 24.14
N LYS A 178 -9.48 4.67 24.92
CA LYS A 178 -9.33 5.45 26.16
C LYS A 178 -9.53 6.95 25.94
N ASP A 179 -8.95 7.54 24.89
CA ASP A 179 -9.06 8.99 24.63
C ASP A 179 -10.47 9.43 24.30
N ALA A 180 -11.19 8.64 23.49
CA ALA A 180 -12.59 8.91 23.17
C ALA A 180 -13.45 8.81 24.43
N GLY A 181 -13.22 7.77 25.25
CA GLY A 181 -13.91 7.60 26.53
C GLY A 181 -13.65 8.75 27.50
N SER A 182 -12.40 9.19 27.65
CA SER A 182 -12.03 10.33 28.50
C SER A 182 -12.60 11.66 27.99
N SER A 183 -12.67 11.87 26.67
CA SER A 183 -13.36 13.02 26.08
C SER A 183 -14.86 12.97 26.37
N LEU A 184 -15.47 11.80 26.22
CA LEU A 184 -16.90 11.61 26.48
C LEU A 184 -17.27 11.79 27.96
N GLN A 185 -16.43 11.31 28.89
CA GLN A 185 -16.58 11.56 30.34
C GLN A 185 -16.46 13.06 30.68
N ARG A 186 -15.54 13.79 30.02
CA ARG A 186 -15.45 15.26 30.15
C ARG A 186 -16.72 15.95 29.64
N SER A 187 -17.28 15.49 28.53
CA SER A 187 -18.53 16.01 27.98
C SER A 187 -19.71 15.80 28.93
N LEU A 188 -19.82 14.63 29.57
CA LEU A 188 -20.84 14.35 30.60
C LEU A 188 -20.74 15.27 31.83
N SER A 189 -19.53 15.72 32.16
CA SER A 189 -19.32 16.68 33.26
C SER A 189 -19.78 18.10 32.90
N SER A 190 -19.94 18.40 31.61
CA SER A 190 -20.27 19.73 31.08
C SER A 190 -21.77 19.96 30.82
N GLY A 191 -22.57 18.90 30.71
CA GLY A 191 -24.00 18.98 30.43
C GLY A 191 -24.63 17.65 30.06
N GLU A 192 -25.89 17.70 29.60
CA GLU A 192 -26.61 16.53 29.10
C GLU A 192 -26.01 16.09 27.76
N VAL A 193 -25.65 14.80 27.66
CA VAL A 193 -25.07 14.19 26.48
C VAL A 193 -26.05 13.19 25.89
N LEU A 194 -26.51 13.47 24.67
CA LEU A 194 -27.29 12.55 23.85
C LEU A 194 -26.34 11.77 22.94
N VAL A 195 -26.60 10.47 22.77
CA VAL A 195 -25.77 9.58 21.95
C VAL A 195 -26.61 8.88 20.90
N GLU A 196 -26.01 8.73 19.73
CA GLU A 196 -26.54 8.01 18.58
C GLU A 196 -25.50 6.97 18.12
N LEU A 197 -25.92 5.71 18.05
CA LEU A 197 -25.09 4.57 17.65
C LEU A 197 -25.54 4.05 16.29
N TYR A 198 -24.65 4.05 15.31
CA TYR A 198 -24.91 3.46 14.00
C TYR A 198 -23.63 2.91 13.35
N SER A 199 -23.78 1.94 12.45
CA SER A 199 -22.68 1.25 11.78
C SER A 199 -22.84 1.36 10.25
N PRO A 200 -22.44 2.49 9.63
CA PRO A 200 -22.67 2.69 8.21
C PRO A 200 -21.98 1.62 7.35
N ASP A 201 -22.74 1.10 6.39
CA ASP A 201 -22.23 0.13 5.42
C ASP A 201 -21.14 0.79 4.55
N ARG A 202 -20.02 0.08 4.35
CA ARG A 202 -18.97 0.55 3.47
C ARG A 202 -19.37 0.33 2.01
N PRO A 203 -19.11 1.29 1.10
CA PRO A 203 -19.31 1.05 -0.32
C PRO A 203 -18.37 -0.07 -0.80
N LEU A 204 -18.87 -0.94 -1.70
CA LEU A 204 -18.09 -2.05 -2.26
C LEU A 204 -16.91 -1.58 -3.13
N VAL A 205 -17.00 -0.37 -3.69
CA VAL A 205 -15.96 0.26 -4.51
C VAL A 205 -15.87 1.72 -4.11
N ASP A 206 -14.70 2.14 -3.64
CA ASP A 206 -14.43 3.55 -3.38
C ASP A 206 -13.91 4.22 -4.65
N THR A 207 -14.41 5.43 -4.95
CA THR A 207 -13.92 6.22 -6.09
C THR A 207 -12.45 6.61 -5.90
N ALA A 208 -11.99 6.77 -4.65
CA ALA A 208 -10.58 7.04 -4.35
C ALA A 208 -9.65 5.93 -4.88
N GLU A 209 -10.07 4.66 -4.80
CA GLU A 209 -9.30 3.51 -5.29
C GLU A 209 -9.18 3.51 -6.81
N VAL A 210 -10.25 3.93 -7.52
CA VAL A 210 -10.23 4.08 -8.98
C VAL A 210 -9.24 5.16 -9.39
N PHE A 211 -9.20 6.29 -8.68
CA PHE A 211 -8.22 7.35 -8.95
C PHE A 211 -6.80 6.90 -8.65
N LEU A 212 -6.55 6.22 -7.52
CA LEU A 212 -5.23 5.66 -7.20
C LEU A 212 -4.78 4.64 -8.25
N TRP A 213 -5.69 3.77 -8.71
CA TRP A 213 -5.42 2.82 -9.79
C TRP A 213 -5.01 3.52 -11.08
N LEU A 214 -5.78 4.54 -11.51
CA LEU A 214 -5.46 5.35 -12.69
C LEU A 214 -4.12 6.07 -12.54
N MET A 215 -3.84 6.64 -11.37
CA MET A 215 -2.59 7.34 -11.09
C MET A 215 -1.39 6.39 -11.13
N ALA A 216 -1.51 5.19 -10.55
CA ALA A 216 -0.45 4.20 -10.53
C ALA A 216 -0.14 3.68 -11.94
N VAL A 217 -1.17 3.31 -12.71
CA VAL A 217 -1.05 2.88 -14.11
C VAL A 217 -0.48 4.01 -14.98
N GLY A 218 -0.99 5.22 -14.84
CA GLY A 218 -0.52 6.39 -15.58
C GLY A 218 0.94 6.74 -15.27
N THR A 219 1.36 6.62 -14.00
CA THR A 219 2.74 6.85 -13.58
C THR A 219 3.69 5.87 -14.24
N ILE A 220 3.39 4.57 -14.20
CA ILE A 220 4.24 3.54 -14.85
C ILE A 220 4.26 3.72 -16.37
N LEU A 221 3.12 4.05 -16.98
CA LEU A 221 3.03 4.30 -18.42
C LEU A 221 3.97 5.44 -18.83
N CYS A 222 3.84 6.60 -18.18
CA CYS A 222 4.67 7.78 -18.44
C CYS A 222 6.16 7.48 -18.17
N ALA A 223 6.48 6.88 -17.02
CA ALA A 223 7.85 6.55 -16.66
C ALA A 223 8.50 5.55 -17.62
N SER A 224 7.74 4.56 -18.11
CA SER A 224 8.23 3.57 -19.07
C SER A 224 8.54 4.19 -20.42
N TYR A 225 7.61 5.00 -20.96
CA TYR A 225 7.83 5.71 -22.22
C TYR A 225 9.01 6.65 -22.14
N TRP A 226 9.12 7.37 -21.03
CA TRP A 226 10.27 8.21 -20.74
C TRP A 226 11.57 7.41 -20.76
N SER A 227 11.62 6.30 -20.00
CA SER A 227 12.81 5.46 -19.86
C SER A 227 13.25 4.87 -21.19
N ALA A 228 12.30 4.42 -22.02
CA ALA A 228 12.57 3.92 -23.36
C ALA A 228 13.04 5.02 -24.32
N TRP A 229 12.46 6.22 -24.23
CA TRP A 229 12.88 7.38 -25.01
C TRP A 229 14.30 7.81 -24.69
N SER A 230 14.62 8.00 -23.41
CA SER A 230 15.95 8.39 -22.97
C SER A 230 17.02 7.34 -23.32
N ALA A 231 16.70 6.04 -23.21
CA ALA A 231 17.62 4.98 -23.63
C ALA A 231 17.91 5.02 -25.14
N ARG A 232 16.87 5.22 -25.97
CA ARG A 232 17.02 5.30 -27.42
C ARG A 232 17.86 6.50 -27.85
N GLU A 233 17.67 7.66 -27.23
CA GLU A 233 18.44 8.86 -27.59
C GLU A 233 19.93 8.68 -27.23
N ALA A 234 20.23 8.05 -26.08
CA ALA A 234 21.61 7.73 -25.69
C ALA A 234 22.28 6.78 -26.70
N ASP A 235 21.58 5.76 -27.20
CA ASP A 235 22.10 4.86 -28.22
C ASP A 235 22.38 5.60 -29.55
N ILE A 236 21.50 6.52 -29.95
CA ILE A 236 21.67 7.33 -31.16
C ILE A 236 22.88 8.28 -31.03
N GLU A 237 23.05 8.91 -29.87
CA GLU A 237 24.22 9.76 -29.60
C GLU A 237 25.52 8.95 -29.65
N GLN A 238 25.53 7.77 -29.04
CA GLN A 238 26.69 6.87 -29.09
C GLN A 238 27.01 6.43 -30.53
N GLU A 239 26.01 6.10 -31.35
CA GLU A 239 26.22 5.76 -32.77
C GLU A 239 26.79 6.93 -33.57
N LYS A 240 26.33 8.16 -33.34
CA LYS A 240 26.88 9.38 -33.97
C LYS A 240 28.35 9.58 -33.60
N LEU A 241 28.69 9.44 -32.32
CA LEU A 241 30.08 9.57 -31.85
C LEU A 241 31.00 8.51 -32.47
N LEU A 242 30.52 7.28 -32.63
CA LEU A 242 31.27 6.20 -33.30
C LEU A 242 31.45 6.48 -34.81
N LYS A 243 30.45 7.07 -35.48
CA LYS A 243 30.53 7.43 -36.91
C LYS A 243 31.43 8.63 -37.20
N ASP A 244 31.54 9.58 -36.27
CA ASP A 244 32.39 10.77 -36.41
C ASP A 244 33.90 10.49 -36.21
N GLY A 245 34.30 9.22 -36.04
CA GLY A 245 35.69 8.79 -36.18
C GLY A 245 36.66 9.30 -35.11
N ARG A 246 36.16 9.76 -33.95
CA ARG A 246 37.03 9.94 -32.78
C ARG A 246 37.25 8.58 -32.12
N GLU A 247 38.36 7.93 -32.48
CA GLU A 247 38.96 6.91 -31.62
C GLU A 247 39.27 7.54 -30.25
N VAL A 248 38.32 7.47 -29.33
CA VAL A 248 38.66 7.50 -27.91
C VAL A 248 39.03 6.06 -27.57
N ALA A 249 40.33 5.80 -27.44
CA ALA A 249 40.85 4.55 -26.90
C ALA A 249 40.07 4.17 -25.62
N PRO A 250 39.84 2.88 -25.36
CA PRO A 250 39.07 2.45 -24.21
C PRO A 250 39.89 2.63 -22.93
N ASN A 251 40.00 3.86 -22.43
CA ASN A 251 40.19 4.09 -21.01
C ASN A 251 38.83 3.93 -20.32
N PHE A 252 38.32 2.71 -20.39
CA PHE A 252 37.25 2.26 -19.50
C PHE A 252 37.93 1.89 -18.18
N GLU A 253 38.27 2.91 -17.39
CA GLU A 253 38.20 2.76 -15.93
C GLU A 253 36.76 2.29 -15.63
N PRO A 254 36.52 1.14 -15.01
CA PRO A 254 35.17 0.60 -14.78
C PRO A 254 34.37 1.37 -13.69
N GLY A 255 34.53 2.69 -13.62
CA GLY A 255 34.07 3.51 -12.49
C GLY A 255 33.67 4.95 -12.82
N GLY A 256 33.40 5.28 -14.09
CA GLY A 256 32.85 6.58 -14.49
C GLY A 256 31.33 6.57 -14.53
N SER A 257 30.68 7.30 -13.63
CA SER A 257 29.23 7.28 -13.36
C SER A 257 28.35 7.54 -14.59
N SER A 258 27.88 6.49 -15.26
CA SER A 258 26.51 6.56 -15.76
C SER A 258 25.63 6.68 -14.52
N GLY A 259 24.81 7.73 -14.40
CA GLY A 259 23.87 7.90 -13.27
C GLY A 259 22.74 6.85 -13.21
N MET A 260 23.01 5.65 -13.70
CA MET A 260 22.12 4.52 -13.84
C MET A 260 22.62 3.39 -12.94
N VAL A 261 21.71 2.81 -12.16
CA VAL A 261 22.03 1.76 -11.18
C VAL A 261 21.39 0.46 -11.65
N ASP A 262 22.21 -0.50 -12.05
CA ASP A 262 21.75 -1.82 -12.44
C ASP A 262 21.49 -2.70 -11.20
N ILE A 263 20.34 -3.36 -11.17
CA ILE A 263 20.02 -4.35 -10.15
C ILE A 263 20.76 -5.65 -10.48
N ASN A 264 21.50 -6.20 -9.52
CA ASN A 264 22.13 -7.51 -9.61
C ASN A 264 21.42 -8.52 -8.69
N MET A 265 21.69 -9.82 -8.85
CA MET A 265 21.10 -10.87 -8.00
C MET A 265 21.38 -10.65 -6.50
N VAL A 266 22.58 -10.15 -6.19
CA VAL A 266 22.97 -9.82 -4.80
C VAL A 266 22.15 -8.66 -4.26
N SER A 267 21.92 -7.60 -5.06
CA SER A 267 21.13 -6.46 -4.60
C SER A 267 19.66 -6.83 -4.41
N ALA A 268 19.13 -7.80 -5.17
CA ALA A 268 17.78 -8.32 -4.98
C ALA A 268 17.58 -9.03 -3.62
N ILE A 269 18.58 -9.80 -3.16
CA ILE A 269 18.53 -10.43 -1.83
C ILE A 269 18.78 -9.40 -0.74
N LEU A 270 19.78 -8.52 -0.95
CA LEU A 270 20.12 -7.46 -0.01
C LEU A 270 18.94 -6.50 0.23
N PHE A 271 18.14 -6.24 -0.80
CA PHE A 271 16.91 -5.45 -0.69
C PHE A 271 15.97 -5.98 0.40
N VAL A 272 15.74 -7.30 0.46
CA VAL A 272 14.86 -7.90 1.48
C VAL A 272 15.43 -7.69 2.88
N VAL A 273 16.74 -7.87 3.05
CA VAL A 273 17.41 -7.72 4.35
C VAL A 273 17.38 -6.27 4.82
N ILE A 274 17.76 -5.33 3.95
CA ILE A 274 17.77 -3.89 4.26
C ILE A 274 16.35 -3.39 4.51
N ALA A 275 15.38 -3.72 3.65
CA ALA A 275 13.99 -3.32 3.82
C ALA A 275 13.40 -3.86 5.14
N SER A 276 13.72 -5.12 5.49
CA SER A 276 13.28 -5.73 6.75
C SER A 276 13.91 -5.05 7.97
N CYS A 277 15.21 -4.77 7.92
CA CYS A 277 15.90 -4.04 8.98
C CYS A 277 15.33 -2.62 9.16
N PHE A 278 15.12 -1.93 8.05
CA PHE A 278 14.50 -0.61 8.03
C PHE A 278 13.09 -0.64 8.62
N LEU A 279 12.24 -1.58 8.21
CA LEU A 279 10.87 -1.70 8.71
C LEU A 279 10.81 -2.04 10.21
N ILE A 280 11.69 -2.92 10.69
CA ILE A 280 11.82 -3.19 12.14
C ILE A 280 12.26 -1.94 12.89
N THR A 281 13.22 -1.20 12.32
CA THR A 281 13.69 0.06 12.89
C THR A 281 12.54 1.05 12.97
N LEU A 282 11.73 1.21 11.93
CA LEU A 282 10.51 2.02 11.98
C LEU A 282 9.58 1.56 13.09
N TYR A 283 9.27 0.28 13.15
CA TYR A 283 8.31 -0.27 14.11
C TYR A 283 8.75 -0.10 15.58
N LYS A 284 10.05 -0.24 15.86
CA LYS A 284 10.61 -0.14 17.21
C LYS A 284 10.98 1.29 17.59
N LEU A 285 11.48 2.08 16.64
CA LEU A 285 11.93 3.46 16.79
C LEU A 285 10.92 4.43 16.14
N MET A 286 9.62 4.16 16.30
CA MET A 286 8.53 5.00 15.80
C MET A 286 8.39 6.28 16.68
N SER A 287 9.48 7.03 16.77
CA SER A 287 9.57 8.30 17.47
C SER A 287 9.25 9.45 16.51
N HIS A 288 8.65 10.53 17.03
CA HIS A 288 8.37 11.76 16.30
C HIS A 288 9.59 12.26 15.50
N TRP A 289 10.78 12.23 16.10
CA TRP A 289 12.02 12.62 15.43
C TRP A 289 12.35 11.78 14.20
N PHE A 290 12.01 10.49 14.22
CA PHE A 290 12.29 9.59 13.10
C PHE A 290 11.33 9.85 11.94
N VAL A 291 10.05 10.10 12.21
CA VAL A 291 9.06 10.45 11.17
C VAL A 291 9.44 11.77 10.50
N GLU A 292 9.84 12.79 11.27
CA GLU A 292 10.33 14.05 10.71
C GLU A 292 11.60 13.88 9.86
N LEU A 293 12.52 12.98 10.26
CA LEU A 293 13.67 12.63 9.42
C LEU A 293 13.24 12.06 8.06
N LEU A 294 12.24 11.17 8.04
CA LEU A 294 11.71 10.63 6.79
C LEU A 294 11.04 11.70 5.92
N VAL A 295 10.35 12.66 6.54
CA VAL A 295 9.77 13.82 5.83
C VAL A 295 10.87 14.64 5.16
N VAL A 296 11.98 14.91 5.86
CA VAL A 296 13.13 15.62 5.28
C VAL A 296 13.75 14.84 4.11
N ILE A 297 13.97 13.53 4.27
CA ILE A 297 14.50 12.68 3.19
C ILE A 297 13.55 12.66 1.99
N PHE A 298 12.24 12.55 2.24
CA PHE A 298 11.23 12.58 1.19
C PHE A 298 11.18 13.95 0.48
N CYS A 299 11.33 15.06 1.20
CA CYS A 299 11.45 16.39 0.59
C CYS A 299 12.67 16.48 -0.33
N ILE A 300 13.83 15.96 0.09
CA ILE A 300 15.06 15.96 -0.73
C ILE A 300 14.83 15.16 -2.02
N GLY A 301 14.34 13.92 -1.91
CA GLY A 301 14.02 13.10 -3.08
C GLY A 301 12.93 13.72 -3.96
N GLY A 302 11.93 14.35 -3.35
CA GLY A 302 10.85 15.03 -4.05
C GLY A 302 11.33 16.27 -4.84
N VAL A 303 12.29 17.03 -4.30
CA VAL A 303 12.93 18.14 -5.03
C VAL A 303 13.68 17.62 -6.25
N GLU A 304 14.49 16.58 -6.10
CA GLU A 304 15.21 15.95 -7.20
C GLU A 304 14.26 15.40 -8.27
N GLY A 305 13.21 14.69 -7.84
CA GLY A 305 12.18 14.14 -8.72
C GLY A 305 11.44 15.23 -9.49
N LEU A 306 10.93 16.23 -8.78
CA LEU A 306 10.19 17.34 -9.38
C LEU A 306 11.06 18.15 -10.33
N GLN A 307 12.31 18.43 -9.96
CA GLN A 307 13.27 19.12 -10.81
C GLN A 307 13.52 18.35 -12.11
N THR A 308 13.76 17.03 -12.02
CA THR A 308 14.01 16.17 -13.18
C THR A 308 12.82 16.18 -14.14
N CYS A 309 11.60 15.98 -13.63
CA CYS A 309 10.38 15.98 -14.43
C CYS A 309 10.10 17.36 -15.07
N LEU A 310 10.28 18.46 -14.32
CA LEU A 310 10.02 19.81 -14.82
C LEU A 310 11.04 20.25 -15.87
N VAL A 311 12.34 20.09 -15.58
CA VAL A 311 13.41 20.42 -16.53
C VAL A 311 13.17 19.69 -17.83
N ALA A 312 12.80 18.42 -17.75
CA ALA A 312 12.71 17.64 -18.95
C ALA A 312 11.39 17.87 -19.72
N SER A 313 10.28 18.15 -19.04
CA SER A 313 9.05 18.65 -19.69
C SER A 313 9.27 20.00 -20.37
N LEU A 314 10.00 20.91 -19.71
CA LEU A 314 10.35 22.22 -20.27
C LEU A 314 11.34 22.12 -21.42
N SER A 315 12.29 21.18 -21.37
CA SER A 315 13.25 20.95 -22.46
C SER A 315 12.57 20.47 -23.76
N MET A 316 11.47 19.72 -23.64
CA MET A 316 10.65 19.29 -24.77
C MET A 316 9.85 20.45 -25.39
N SER A 317 9.65 21.54 -24.64
CA SER A 317 8.98 22.74 -25.14
C SER A 317 9.89 23.58 -26.04
N ARG A 318 9.42 23.88 -27.25
CA ARG A 318 10.15 24.64 -28.27
C ARG A 318 10.61 26.03 -27.81
N ARG A 319 9.96 26.61 -26.78
CA ARG A 319 10.34 27.92 -26.21
C ARG A 319 11.56 27.87 -25.30
N PHE A 320 11.78 26.78 -24.58
CA PHE A 320 12.83 26.68 -23.55
C PHE A 320 14.04 25.88 -23.99
N LYS A 321 14.01 25.33 -25.22
CA LYS A 321 15.10 24.55 -25.81
C LYS A 321 16.48 25.25 -25.76
N PRO A 322 16.62 26.57 -26.05
CA PRO A 322 17.93 27.24 -25.99
C PRO A 322 18.51 27.32 -24.56
N ALA A 323 17.65 27.44 -23.55
CA ALA A 323 18.05 27.51 -22.15
C ALA A 323 18.37 26.13 -21.55
N ALA A 324 17.80 25.06 -22.12
CA ALA A 324 18.12 23.67 -21.78
C ALA A 324 19.50 23.25 -22.36
N GLU A 325 19.85 23.75 -23.55
CA GLU A 325 21.12 23.42 -24.24
C GLU A 325 22.31 24.26 -23.75
N SER A 326 22.08 25.26 -22.89
CA SER A 326 23.10 26.15 -22.34
C SER A 326 23.55 25.68 -20.94
N TYR A 327 24.86 25.46 -20.76
CA TYR A 327 25.43 24.93 -19.52
C TYR A 327 26.37 25.92 -18.82
N VAL A 328 26.31 25.96 -17.48
CA VAL A 328 27.22 26.71 -16.61
C VAL A 328 28.03 25.75 -15.77
N LYS A 329 29.34 25.98 -15.64
CA LYS A 329 30.16 25.27 -14.66
C LYS A 329 29.96 25.89 -13.29
N VAL A 330 29.26 25.17 -12.42
CA VAL A 330 29.07 25.53 -11.02
C VAL A 330 30.22 24.91 -10.21
N PRO A 331 30.86 25.64 -9.29
CA PRO A 331 31.84 25.05 -8.38
C PRO A 331 31.19 23.86 -7.64
N PHE A 332 31.92 22.74 -7.50
CA PHE A 332 31.48 21.50 -6.85
C PHE A 332 30.46 20.62 -7.62
N PHE A 333 29.50 21.20 -8.36
CA PHE A 333 28.41 20.45 -9.03
C PHE A 333 28.64 20.18 -10.53
N GLY A 334 29.69 20.74 -11.13
CA GLY A 334 30.02 20.52 -12.54
C GLY A 334 29.15 21.34 -13.50
N ALA A 335 28.93 20.84 -14.72
CA ALA A 335 28.16 21.53 -15.75
C ALA A 335 26.65 21.33 -15.51
N VAL A 336 25.94 22.40 -15.15
CA VAL A 336 24.50 22.40 -14.87
C VAL A 336 23.79 23.27 -15.91
N SER A 337 22.65 22.82 -16.44
CA SER A 337 21.86 23.63 -17.39
C SER A 337 21.25 24.86 -16.71
N TYR A 338 21.15 25.97 -17.43
CA TYR A 338 20.48 27.18 -16.90
C TYR A 338 19.04 26.91 -16.49
N LEU A 339 18.35 26.04 -17.22
CA LEU A 339 16.99 25.63 -16.92
C LEU A 339 16.88 24.93 -15.55
N THR A 340 17.83 24.05 -15.23
CA THR A 340 17.90 23.38 -13.93
C THR A 340 18.11 24.37 -12.80
N LEU A 341 19.00 25.35 -12.98
CA LEU A 341 19.25 26.37 -11.97
C LEU A 341 18.02 27.26 -11.72
N ALA A 342 17.26 27.58 -12.78
CA ALA A 342 16.05 28.39 -12.68
C ALA A 342 14.88 27.65 -12.00
N VAL A 343 14.75 26.34 -12.22
CA VAL A 343 13.65 25.52 -11.68
C VAL A 343 13.91 25.09 -10.22
N CYS A 344 15.18 24.90 -9.85
CA CYS A 344 15.60 24.47 -8.50
C CYS A 344 14.96 25.25 -7.33
N PRO A 345 14.98 26.60 -7.27
CA PRO A 345 14.37 27.33 -6.16
C PRO A 345 12.86 27.12 -6.04
N PHE A 346 12.17 26.95 -7.17
CA PHE A 346 10.73 26.64 -7.17
C PHE A 346 10.45 25.24 -6.60
N CYS A 347 11.25 24.23 -6.99
CA CYS A 347 11.11 22.88 -6.46
C CYS A 347 11.38 22.82 -4.95
N ILE A 348 12.43 23.50 -4.48
CA ILE A 348 12.75 23.59 -3.04
C ILE A 348 11.59 24.25 -2.29
N LEU A 349 11.07 25.38 -2.79
CA LEU A 349 9.96 26.08 -2.17
C LEU A 349 8.71 25.18 -2.07
N PHE A 350 8.38 24.47 -3.15
CA PHE A 350 7.23 23.55 -3.17
C PHE A 350 7.37 22.43 -2.13
N ALA A 351 8.54 21.79 -2.04
CA ALA A 351 8.78 20.72 -1.06
C ALA A 351 8.77 21.22 0.38
N VAL A 352 9.37 22.40 0.66
CA VAL A 352 9.36 23.00 2.00
C VAL A 352 7.95 23.39 2.42
N LEU A 353 7.19 24.04 1.53
CA LEU A 353 5.79 24.40 1.81
C LEU A 353 4.96 23.15 2.11
N TRP A 354 5.13 22.09 1.31
CA TRP A 354 4.46 20.82 1.60
C TRP A 354 4.86 20.27 2.98
N GLY A 355 6.17 20.22 3.30
CA GLY A 355 6.65 19.69 4.58
C GLY A 355 6.11 20.46 5.80
N VAL A 356 6.06 21.79 5.73
CA VAL A 356 5.53 22.64 6.81
C VAL A 356 4.02 22.49 6.97
N TYR A 357 3.29 22.46 5.85
CA TYR A 357 1.83 22.40 5.85
C TYR A 357 1.28 20.97 5.70
N ARG A 358 2.10 19.94 5.96
CA ARG A 358 1.77 18.52 5.71
C ARG A 358 0.55 18.01 6.47
N ARG A 359 0.21 18.65 7.60
CA ARG A 359 -0.93 18.29 8.46
C ARG A 359 -2.26 18.85 7.99
N LEU A 360 -2.28 19.67 6.94
CA LEU A 360 -3.52 20.23 6.39
C LEU A 360 -4.24 19.18 5.53
N PRO A 361 -5.59 19.18 5.52
CA PRO A 361 -6.37 18.13 4.85
C PRO A 361 -6.20 18.10 3.32
N TYR A 362 -5.60 19.12 2.72
CA TYR A 362 -5.30 19.19 1.28
C TYR A 362 -3.83 18.92 0.95
N ALA A 363 -2.98 18.66 1.95
CA ALA A 363 -1.56 18.43 1.75
C ALA A 363 -1.24 17.14 0.98
N TRP A 364 -2.19 16.20 0.91
CA TRP A 364 -2.06 14.97 0.13
C TRP A 364 -1.79 15.24 -1.35
N ILE A 365 -2.31 16.33 -1.93
CA ILE A 365 -2.07 16.71 -3.33
C ILE A 365 -0.57 16.99 -3.55
N GLY A 366 0.04 17.74 -2.64
CA GLY A 366 1.48 18.02 -2.69
C GLY A 366 2.31 16.75 -2.47
N GLN A 367 1.87 15.88 -1.56
CA GLN A 367 2.54 14.60 -1.30
C GLN A 367 2.52 13.72 -2.55
N ASP A 368 1.38 13.59 -3.20
CA ASP A 368 1.21 12.74 -4.38
C ASP A 368 2.00 13.29 -5.57
N ILE A 369 2.06 14.61 -5.76
CA ILE A 369 2.90 15.23 -6.79
C ILE A 369 4.39 14.89 -6.55
N LEU A 370 4.89 15.09 -5.33
CA LEU A 370 6.28 14.76 -4.98
C LEU A 370 6.55 13.25 -5.08
N GLY A 371 5.57 12.42 -4.70
CA GLY A 371 5.66 10.97 -4.75
C GLY A 371 5.72 10.45 -6.19
N ILE A 372 4.85 10.92 -7.08
CA ILE A 372 4.83 10.53 -8.49
C ILE A 372 6.13 10.93 -9.17
N THR A 373 6.61 12.16 -8.98
CA THR A 373 7.86 12.61 -9.60
C THR A 373 9.05 11.83 -9.06
N LEU A 374 9.09 11.49 -7.77
CA LEU A 374 10.08 10.59 -7.20
C LEU A 374 10.03 9.19 -7.83
N ILE A 375 8.84 8.58 -7.95
CA ILE A 375 8.67 7.25 -8.56
C ILE A 375 9.16 7.25 -10.02
N VAL A 376 8.76 8.25 -10.81
CA VAL A 376 9.19 8.39 -12.21
C VAL A 376 10.71 8.44 -12.29
N THR A 377 11.35 9.27 -11.46
CA THR A 377 12.81 9.42 -11.42
C THR A 377 13.52 8.15 -10.99
N VAL A 378 13.01 7.43 -9.98
CA VAL A 378 13.62 6.14 -9.60
C VAL A 378 13.52 5.12 -10.72
N ILE A 379 12.42 5.07 -11.47
CA ILE A 379 12.30 4.21 -12.67
C ILE A 379 13.29 4.62 -13.78
N GLN A 380 13.69 5.88 -13.85
CA GLN A 380 14.74 6.33 -14.80
C GLN A 380 16.13 5.87 -14.37
N ILE A 381 16.44 5.97 -13.08
CA ILE A 381 17.76 5.70 -12.52
C ILE A 381 18.01 4.19 -12.41
N VAL A 382 17.03 3.44 -11.90
CA VAL A 382 17.18 2.02 -11.59
C VAL A 382 16.84 1.18 -12.82
N ARG A 383 17.75 0.29 -13.20
CA ARG A 383 17.59 -0.57 -14.37
C ARG A 383 17.65 -2.03 -13.97
N ILE A 384 16.73 -2.82 -14.53
CA ILE A 384 16.80 -4.27 -14.48
C ILE A 384 17.61 -4.69 -15.72
N PRO A 385 18.78 -5.32 -15.56
CA PRO A 385 19.62 -5.69 -16.70
C PRO A 385 19.07 -6.90 -17.46
N ASN A 386 18.40 -7.82 -16.75
CA ASN A 386 17.92 -9.07 -17.30
C ASN A 386 16.60 -9.51 -16.64
N LEU A 387 15.74 -10.19 -17.39
CA LEU A 387 14.49 -10.77 -16.86
C LEU A 387 14.72 -11.75 -15.72
N LYS A 388 15.84 -12.50 -15.73
CA LYS A 388 16.22 -13.40 -14.63
C LYS A 388 16.33 -12.63 -13.31
N VAL A 389 17.04 -11.50 -13.34
CA VAL A 389 17.23 -10.64 -12.15
C VAL A 389 15.92 -9.98 -11.76
N GLY A 390 15.15 -9.46 -12.72
CA GLY A 390 13.85 -8.85 -12.45
C GLY A 390 12.86 -9.83 -11.80
N SER A 391 12.83 -11.08 -12.28
CA SER A 391 11.96 -12.13 -11.73
C SER A 391 12.39 -12.53 -10.32
N ALA A 392 13.69 -12.63 -10.05
CA ALA A 392 14.21 -12.91 -8.72
C ALA A 392 13.92 -11.76 -7.74
N PHE A 393 14.11 -10.51 -8.18
CA PHE A 393 13.83 -9.30 -7.41
C PHE A 393 12.35 -9.20 -7.01
N LEU A 394 11.44 -9.37 -7.96
CA LEU A 394 10.00 -9.36 -7.68
C LEU A 394 9.56 -10.58 -6.85
N GLY A 395 10.18 -11.75 -7.05
CA GLY A 395 9.94 -12.92 -6.20
C GLY A 395 10.36 -12.69 -4.74
N CYS A 396 11.51 -12.05 -4.52
CA CYS A 396 11.95 -11.62 -3.20
C CYS A 396 11.00 -10.59 -2.58
N ALA A 397 10.54 -9.60 -3.35
CA ALA A 397 9.59 -8.59 -2.89
C ALA A 397 8.22 -9.19 -2.54
N PHE A 398 7.75 -10.17 -3.32
CA PHE A 398 6.54 -10.94 -3.04
C PHE A 398 6.63 -11.68 -1.69
N LEU A 399 7.74 -12.36 -1.42
CA LEU A 399 7.94 -13.06 -0.14
C LEU A 399 8.05 -12.07 1.03
N TYR A 400 8.69 -10.93 0.82
CA TYR A 400 8.79 -9.85 1.79
C TYR A 400 7.41 -9.34 2.22
N ASP A 401 6.54 -9.06 1.26
CA ASP A 401 5.20 -8.51 1.52
C ASP A 401 4.33 -9.52 2.30
N ILE A 402 4.34 -10.79 1.91
CA ILE A 402 3.64 -11.87 2.65
C ILE A 402 4.15 -11.99 4.09
N PHE A 403 5.47 -11.96 4.26
CA PHE A 403 6.08 -12.09 5.58
C PHE A 403 5.65 -10.93 6.49
N TRP A 404 5.73 -9.69 6.02
CA TRP A 404 5.46 -8.51 6.84
C TRP A 404 3.99 -8.17 7.04
N VAL A 405 3.09 -8.73 6.22
CA VAL A 405 1.64 -8.58 6.42
C VAL A 405 1.07 -9.70 7.29
N PHE A 406 1.38 -10.96 6.98
CA PHE A 406 0.77 -12.12 7.64
C PHE A 406 1.64 -12.74 8.72
N ILE A 407 2.92 -13.02 8.44
CA ILE A 407 3.79 -13.75 9.37
C ILE A 407 4.17 -12.87 10.56
N SER A 408 4.41 -11.57 10.34
CA SER A 408 4.74 -10.64 11.42
C SER A 408 3.62 -10.59 12.47
N LYS A 409 2.36 -10.73 12.07
CA LYS A 409 1.22 -10.75 12.99
C LYS A 409 1.28 -11.93 13.96
N MET A 410 1.79 -13.08 13.52
CA MET A 410 1.96 -14.23 14.40
C MET A 410 3.11 -14.00 15.41
N LEU A 411 4.17 -13.31 14.98
CA LEU A 411 5.37 -13.07 15.79
C LEU A 411 5.24 -11.88 16.75
N PHE A 412 4.60 -10.79 16.33
CA PHE A 412 4.51 -9.51 17.06
C PHE A 412 3.07 -9.18 17.51
N HIS A 413 2.12 -10.09 17.29
CA HIS A 413 0.67 -9.94 17.57
C HIS A 413 -0.05 -8.87 16.74
N GLU A 414 0.70 -8.05 15.99
CA GLU A 414 0.22 -7.05 15.05
C GLU A 414 0.97 -7.14 13.71
N SER A 415 0.31 -6.70 12.64
CA SER A 415 0.95 -6.59 11.33
C SER A 415 1.83 -5.34 11.31
N VAL A 416 3.15 -5.54 11.35
CA VAL A 416 4.14 -4.45 11.47
C VAL A 416 4.02 -3.45 10.32
N MET A 417 3.82 -3.95 9.10
CA MET A 417 3.65 -3.09 7.92
C MET A 417 2.42 -2.18 8.03
N ILE A 418 1.31 -2.67 8.60
CA ILE A 418 0.07 -1.89 8.74
C ILE A 418 0.25 -0.79 9.79
N VAL A 419 0.83 -1.14 10.95
CA VAL A 419 1.07 -0.19 12.04
C VAL A 419 2.00 0.93 11.60
N VAL A 420 3.07 0.59 10.87
CA VAL A 420 4.02 1.58 10.34
C VAL A 420 3.39 2.45 9.24
N ALA A 421 2.59 1.87 8.35
CA ALA A 421 1.95 2.62 7.26
C ALA A 421 0.91 3.62 7.77
N ARG A 422 0.18 3.28 8.84
CA ARG A 422 -0.83 4.16 9.45
C ARG A 422 -0.26 5.15 10.46
N GLY A 423 0.85 4.80 11.10
CA GLY A 423 1.43 5.61 12.16
C GLY A 423 0.72 5.44 13.49
N ASP A 424 -0.02 4.34 13.72
CA ASP A 424 -0.94 4.14 14.86
C ASP A 424 -0.33 4.35 16.28
N LYS A 425 1.00 4.43 16.41
CA LYS A 425 1.71 4.67 17.69
C LYS A 425 2.05 6.14 17.97
N THR A 426 1.84 7.02 17.00
CA THR A 426 2.07 8.46 17.10
C THR A 426 0.81 9.16 16.58
N ASP A 427 0.31 10.21 17.23
CA ASP A 427 -0.83 11.02 16.73
C ASP A 427 -0.51 11.81 15.43
N GLU A 428 0.35 11.24 14.56
CA GLU A 428 0.83 11.85 13.33
C GLU A 428 0.42 11.05 12.11
N ASP A 429 0.29 11.76 10.98
CA ASP A 429 0.13 11.16 9.67
C ASP A 429 1.31 10.20 9.40
N GLY A 430 1.00 8.93 9.17
CA GLY A 430 1.98 7.87 8.86
C GLY A 430 2.93 8.20 7.69
N VAL A 431 3.95 7.35 7.51
CA VAL A 431 5.11 7.52 6.62
C VAL A 431 4.77 8.20 5.26
N PRO A 432 5.54 9.22 4.81
CA PRO A 432 5.21 9.99 3.60
C PRO A 432 5.39 9.22 2.28
N MET A 433 5.92 7.99 2.31
CA MET A 433 6.25 7.17 1.15
C MET A 433 5.04 6.37 0.61
N LEU A 434 3.90 7.05 0.51
CA LEU A 434 2.60 6.50 0.11
C LEU A 434 1.88 7.52 -0.79
N LEU A 435 1.10 7.07 -1.78
CA LEU A 435 0.11 7.95 -2.42
C LEU A 435 -1.20 7.88 -1.65
N LYS A 436 -1.89 9.01 -1.48
CA LYS A 436 -3.06 9.14 -0.61
C LYS A 436 -4.18 9.91 -1.30
N ILE A 437 -5.37 9.32 -1.37
CA ILE A 437 -6.58 10.02 -1.84
C ILE A 437 -7.66 9.96 -0.76
N PRO A 438 -8.30 11.08 -0.39
CA PRO A 438 -9.39 11.08 0.57
C PRO A 438 -10.57 10.26 0.04
N ARG A 439 -11.17 9.44 0.91
CA ARG A 439 -12.35 8.64 0.59
C ARG A 439 -13.55 9.57 0.45
N MET A 440 -14.06 9.72 -0.78
CA MET A 440 -15.09 10.72 -1.10
C MET A 440 -16.51 10.26 -0.72
N PHE A 441 -16.76 8.94 -0.74
CA PHE A 441 -18.09 8.36 -0.52
C PHE A 441 -18.13 7.36 0.63
N ASP A 442 -17.03 7.21 1.38
CA ASP A 442 -16.98 6.36 2.57
C ASP A 442 -17.48 7.15 3.79
N PRO A 443 -18.57 6.74 4.45
CA PRO A 443 -19.07 7.39 5.66
C PRO A 443 -18.03 7.41 6.78
N TRP A 444 -17.09 6.47 6.80
CA TRP A 444 -16.01 6.38 7.79
C TRP A 444 -14.88 7.40 7.55
N GLY A 445 -14.87 8.05 6.38
CA GLY A 445 -13.83 8.99 5.99
C GLY A 445 -12.44 8.33 5.89
N GLY A 446 -11.41 9.14 6.03
CA GLY A 446 -10.01 8.70 5.93
C GLY A 446 -9.46 8.72 4.50
N TYR A 447 -8.32 8.07 4.31
CA TYR A 447 -7.60 8.04 3.05
C TYR A 447 -7.52 6.61 2.51
N SER A 448 -7.68 6.45 1.21
CA SER A 448 -7.18 5.27 0.51
C SER A 448 -5.69 5.49 0.23
N ILE A 449 -4.89 4.44 0.40
CA ILE A 449 -3.43 4.52 0.32
C ILE A 449 -2.87 3.42 -0.57
N ILE A 450 -1.78 3.71 -1.28
CA ILE A 450 -0.98 2.73 -2.03
C ILE A 450 0.51 2.99 -1.79
N GLY A 451 1.29 1.93 -1.58
CA GLY A 451 2.71 2.03 -1.31
C GLY A 451 3.51 2.36 -2.57
N PHE A 452 4.58 3.15 -2.44
CA PHE A 452 5.49 3.38 -3.57
C PHE A 452 6.11 2.08 -4.08
N GLY A 453 6.39 1.12 -3.19
CA GLY A 453 6.92 -0.19 -3.56
C GLY A 453 5.99 -0.96 -4.51
N ASP A 454 4.67 -0.84 -4.32
CA ASP A 454 3.67 -1.54 -5.14
C ASP A 454 3.61 -1.00 -6.57
N ILE A 455 4.05 0.24 -6.79
CA ILE A 455 4.12 0.89 -8.10
C ILE A 455 5.52 0.70 -8.70
N LEU A 456 6.55 1.00 -7.92
CA LEU A 456 7.95 1.08 -8.35
C LEU A 456 8.49 -0.30 -8.72
N LEU A 457 8.31 -1.30 -7.87
CA LEU A 457 8.90 -2.63 -8.07
C LEU A 457 8.39 -3.30 -9.37
N PRO A 458 7.07 -3.47 -9.60
CA PRO A 458 6.57 -3.97 -10.87
C PRO A 458 6.80 -2.98 -12.02
N GLY A 459 6.77 -1.66 -11.75
CA GLY A 459 7.04 -0.63 -12.75
C GLY A 459 8.43 -0.72 -13.39
N LEU A 460 9.45 -1.16 -12.65
CA LEU A 460 10.78 -1.43 -13.20
C LEU A 460 10.78 -2.54 -14.25
N LEU A 461 9.99 -3.61 -14.03
CA LEU A 461 9.84 -4.70 -15.00
C LEU A 461 9.07 -4.24 -16.25
N VAL A 462 8.01 -3.46 -16.06
CA VAL A 462 7.22 -2.92 -17.17
C VAL A 462 8.04 -1.93 -18.02
N ALA A 463 8.83 -1.07 -17.38
CA ALA A 463 9.75 -0.16 -18.07
C ALA A 463 10.87 -0.91 -18.81
N PHE A 464 11.34 -2.04 -18.26
CA PHE A 464 12.25 -2.94 -18.97
C PHE A 464 11.58 -3.55 -20.22
N ALA A 465 10.32 -4.00 -20.12
CA ALA A 465 9.60 -4.58 -21.25
C ALA A 465 9.48 -3.61 -22.43
N LEU A 466 9.18 -2.33 -22.18
CA LEU A 466 9.10 -1.33 -23.26
C LEU A 466 10.46 -1.05 -23.91
N ARG A 467 11.53 -0.93 -23.10
CA ARG A 467 12.89 -0.76 -23.60
C ARG A 467 13.29 -1.92 -24.50
N TYR A 468 12.97 -3.14 -24.07
CA TYR A 468 13.21 -4.35 -24.86
C TYR A 468 12.41 -4.35 -26.17
N ASP A 469 11.11 -4.04 -26.12
CA ASP A 469 10.26 -4.04 -27.32
C ASP A 469 10.75 -3.04 -28.38
N TRP A 470 11.20 -1.85 -27.95
CA TRP A 470 11.78 -0.86 -28.86
C TRP A 470 13.12 -1.30 -29.45
N ALA A 471 14.01 -1.87 -28.62
CA ALA A 471 15.29 -2.40 -29.08
C ALA A 471 15.09 -3.56 -30.09
N ALA A 472 14.10 -4.43 -29.83
CA ALA A 472 13.73 -5.54 -30.69
C ALA A 472 12.83 -5.14 -31.88
N LYS A 473 12.50 -3.84 -32.04
CA LYS A 473 11.61 -3.30 -33.07
C LYS A 473 10.25 -4.02 -33.16
N LYS A 474 9.72 -4.47 -32.02
CA LYS A 474 8.41 -5.12 -31.94
C LYS A 474 7.29 -4.09 -32.05
N THR A 475 6.16 -4.52 -32.63
CA THR A 475 4.93 -3.70 -32.63
C THR A 475 4.27 -3.75 -31.26
N LEU A 476 3.49 -2.73 -30.88
CA LEU A 476 2.87 -2.64 -29.55
C LEU A 476 2.02 -3.87 -29.17
N GLN A 477 1.34 -4.49 -30.15
CA GLN A 477 0.51 -5.68 -29.93
C GLN A 477 1.32 -6.99 -29.83
N SER A 478 2.49 -7.05 -30.48
CA SER A 478 3.39 -8.21 -30.42
C SER A 478 4.47 -8.07 -29.34
N GLY A 479 4.57 -6.88 -28.75
CA GLY A 479 5.47 -6.53 -27.67
C GLY A 479 4.95 -6.94 -26.30
N TYR A 480 5.86 -7.07 -25.35
CA TYR A 480 5.58 -7.46 -23.98
C TYR A 480 5.02 -6.31 -23.14
N PHE A 481 5.25 -5.06 -23.54
CA PHE A 481 4.85 -3.88 -22.77
C PHE A 481 3.33 -3.78 -22.57
N LEU A 482 2.54 -3.92 -23.64
CA LEU A 482 1.09 -3.81 -23.56
C LEU A 482 0.52 -4.86 -22.59
N TRP A 483 0.98 -6.10 -22.72
CA TRP A 483 0.56 -7.20 -21.86
C TRP A 483 1.03 -7.03 -20.42
N SER A 484 2.25 -6.52 -20.20
CA SER A 484 2.77 -6.21 -18.86
C SER A 484 1.99 -5.08 -18.17
N MET A 485 1.57 -4.06 -18.93
CA MET A 485 0.70 -2.97 -18.43
C MET A 485 -0.68 -3.50 -18.02
N VAL A 486 -1.30 -4.34 -18.86
CA VAL A 486 -2.59 -4.98 -18.54
C VAL A 486 -2.47 -5.91 -17.33
N ALA A 487 -1.36 -6.65 -17.23
CA ALA A 487 -1.06 -7.52 -16.10
C ALA A 487 -0.94 -6.73 -14.79
N TYR A 488 -0.18 -5.64 -14.79
CA TYR A 488 -0.06 -4.75 -13.63
C TYR A 488 -1.40 -4.15 -13.24
N GLY A 489 -2.14 -3.58 -14.19
CA GLY A 489 -3.44 -2.96 -13.94
C GLY A 489 -4.47 -3.96 -13.41
N SER A 490 -4.55 -5.16 -13.96
CA SER A 490 -5.44 -6.22 -13.48
C SER A 490 -5.04 -6.74 -12.10
N GLY A 491 -3.74 -6.97 -11.85
CA GLY A 491 -3.22 -7.37 -10.55
C GLY A 491 -3.56 -6.35 -9.45
N LEU A 492 -3.35 -5.06 -9.72
CA LEU A 492 -3.69 -3.99 -8.78
C LEU A 492 -5.20 -3.86 -8.55
N LEU A 493 -6.02 -4.04 -9.59
CA LEU A 493 -7.49 -4.04 -9.45
C LEU A 493 -7.95 -5.19 -8.53
N ILE A 494 -7.39 -6.39 -8.70
CA ILE A 494 -7.70 -7.53 -7.84
C ILE A 494 -7.27 -7.27 -6.40
N THR A 495 -6.15 -6.59 -6.16
CA THR A 495 -5.75 -6.15 -4.82
C THR A 495 -6.84 -5.31 -4.16
N TYR A 496 -7.40 -4.32 -4.85
CA TYR A 496 -8.48 -3.49 -4.31
C TYR A 496 -9.75 -4.29 -4.05
N VAL A 497 -10.14 -5.17 -4.98
CA VAL A 497 -11.29 -6.07 -4.77
C VAL A 497 -11.07 -6.95 -3.53
N ALA A 498 -9.88 -7.51 -3.36
CA ALA A 498 -9.54 -8.33 -2.19
C ALA A 498 -9.55 -7.51 -0.88
N LEU A 499 -9.05 -6.27 -0.90
CA LEU A 499 -9.10 -5.36 0.25
C LEU A 499 -10.55 -5.06 0.66
N ASN A 500 -11.44 -4.82 -0.30
CA ASN A 500 -12.85 -4.52 -0.03
C ASN A 500 -13.64 -5.74 0.46
N LEU A 501 -13.29 -6.94 -0.01
CA LEU A 501 -13.91 -8.19 0.48
C LEU A 501 -13.46 -8.59 1.89
N MET A 502 -12.30 -8.09 2.36
CA MET A 502 -11.69 -8.50 3.63
C MET A 502 -11.87 -7.48 4.78
N ASP A 503 -12.85 -6.57 4.65
CA ASP A 503 -13.36 -5.67 5.69
C ASP A 503 -12.26 -5.03 6.57
N GLY A 504 -11.22 -4.48 5.93
CA GLY A 504 -10.18 -3.70 6.62
C GLY A 504 -9.00 -4.49 7.18
N HIS A 505 -8.91 -5.80 6.92
CA HIS A 505 -7.65 -6.53 7.11
C HIS A 505 -6.68 -6.19 5.97
N GLY A 506 -5.51 -5.63 6.32
CA GLY A 506 -4.49 -5.28 5.34
C GLY A 506 -4.07 -6.50 4.52
N GLN A 507 -4.04 -6.32 3.20
CA GLN A 507 -3.64 -7.34 2.25
C GLN A 507 -2.26 -7.01 1.67
N PRO A 508 -1.40 -8.00 1.46
CA PRO A 508 -0.17 -7.80 0.71
C PRO A 508 -0.52 -7.52 -0.76
N ALA A 509 -0.18 -6.33 -1.28
CA ALA A 509 -0.51 -5.92 -2.64
C ALA A 509 0.31 -6.70 -3.68
N LEU A 510 1.58 -6.97 -3.39
CA LEU A 510 2.48 -7.70 -4.27
C LEU A 510 2.06 -9.17 -4.45
N LEU A 511 1.28 -9.71 -3.51
CA LEU A 511 0.67 -11.05 -3.62
C LEU A 511 -0.15 -11.19 -4.90
N TYR A 512 -0.85 -10.13 -5.30
CA TYR A 512 -1.68 -10.13 -6.51
C TYR A 512 -0.94 -9.56 -7.72
N ILE A 513 -0.08 -8.55 -7.55
CA ILE A 513 0.58 -7.88 -8.68
C ILE A 513 1.69 -8.75 -9.30
N VAL A 514 2.51 -9.41 -8.47
CA VAL A 514 3.71 -10.13 -8.95
C VAL A 514 3.36 -11.35 -9.83
N PRO A 515 2.40 -12.23 -9.45
CA PRO A 515 2.04 -13.36 -10.30
C PRO A 515 1.51 -12.96 -11.67
N PHE A 516 0.73 -11.86 -11.75
CA PHE A 516 0.22 -11.35 -13.02
C PHE A 516 1.35 -10.78 -13.88
N THR A 517 2.19 -9.90 -13.30
CA THR A 517 3.26 -9.21 -14.05
C THR A 517 4.37 -10.15 -14.51
N ILE A 518 4.77 -11.13 -13.70
CA ILE A 518 5.76 -12.15 -14.11
C ILE A 518 5.11 -13.21 -15.02
N GLY A 519 3.92 -13.70 -14.69
CA GLY A 519 3.28 -14.80 -15.42
C GLY A 519 3.01 -14.47 -16.89
N ILE A 520 2.65 -13.23 -17.19
CA ILE A 520 2.39 -12.77 -18.56
C ILE A 520 3.70 -12.42 -19.30
N SER A 521 4.75 -12.01 -18.57
CA SER A 521 6.07 -11.73 -19.13
C SER A 521 6.98 -12.98 -19.24
N GLN A 522 6.44 -14.19 -19.01
CA GLN A 522 7.17 -15.46 -19.11
C GLN A 522 6.46 -16.48 -20.02
N ASP A 523 5.75 -16.02 -21.05
CA ASP A 523 5.27 -16.89 -22.13
C ASP A 523 6.40 -17.83 -22.62
N PRO A 524 6.14 -19.09 -23.00
CA PRO A 524 7.16 -20.10 -23.27
C PRO A 524 8.15 -19.73 -24.40
N LEU A 525 7.85 -18.71 -25.21
CA LEU A 525 8.78 -18.09 -26.16
C LEU A 525 9.94 -17.34 -25.49
N ILE A 526 9.77 -16.81 -24.27
CA ILE A 526 10.78 -16.07 -23.52
C ILE A 526 11.79 -17.02 -22.88
N VAL A 527 11.39 -18.23 -22.47
CA VAL A 527 12.35 -19.21 -21.92
C VAL A 527 13.37 -19.64 -23.00
N ILE A 528 12.97 -19.62 -24.27
CA ILE A 528 13.85 -19.88 -25.41
C ILE A 528 14.87 -18.73 -25.60
N LEU A 529 14.47 -17.47 -25.35
CA LEU A 529 15.34 -16.28 -25.44
C LEU A 529 16.19 -16.04 -24.18
N VAL A 530 15.80 -16.58 -23.02
CA VAL A 530 16.52 -16.47 -21.73
C VAL A 530 17.67 -17.50 -21.62
N VAL A 531 17.73 -18.45 -22.55
CA VAL A 531 18.77 -19.50 -22.66
C VAL A 531 19.64 -19.37 -23.93
N GLN A 532 19.36 -18.40 -24.80
CA GLN A 532 20.32 -17.89 -25.78
C GLN A 532 21.07 -16.70 -25.20
#